data_AF-A0A6J4JL82-F1
#
_entry.id   AF-A0A6J4JL82-F1
#
_cell.length_a   1.000
_cell.length_b   1.000
_cell.length_c   1.000
_cell.angle_alpha   90.00
_cell.angle_beta   90.00
_cell.angle_gamma   90.00
#
_symmetry.space_group_name_H-M   'P 1'
#
loop_
_entity.id
_entity.type
_entity.pdbx_description
1 polymer ?
#
loop_
_entity_poly.entity_id
_entity_poly.type
_entity_poly.pdbx_seq_one_letter_code
_entity_poly.pdbx_strand_id
1 'polypeptide(L)'
;MFPERTVGYNARTFLIDGQPEIVLCAAAPYSRVPRHLWADHIARMKRGGMNAIATGVDWNACEAKPGDFDSADDRDLDAFLSECERQGMYVIVRLGSFTGAEPFLPTPDRWLDALAPLIARHQWTRGGGVILVQVEDGCADTDTDDEQWRVFQDGLVRRGITVPVVSRRGPAEGADGLDDPAERVAAAQRGGTVDGPLLATGFGGVGEDLEYASLRCWAGGAGGCIYDDLLSEDGRLTDRWHAARRVAWWARTFREILTTGERRSGIRATDGLRASETRTPQRGGILFVDNPDPGRTVTGSVAPYLPEVTLGPRTLLPWVHDVPLGPADRYLSAYAGLVKSDARVLHAHVLPDPHEGSRVYVYGAPGERAEVVLWSGGERGQAAHVTFATTPQVAFAGPSQVVALSTQHAGRVWIAETDENAPVLIGPDDVRAHESGHFVGEFTPDGTHIVHVLYPDGTLSQLSVDANDDSLVRAGLSPLPPSLPSGFAEGRGS
;
A
#
# COMPACT_ATOMS: atom_id res chain seq x y z
N MET A 1 9.63 -30.10 -10.93
CA MET A 1 10.42 -28.91 -11.31
C MET A 1 9.69 -27.73 -10.70
N PHE A 2 10.24 -27.13 -9.64
CA PHE A 2 9.66 -25.88 -9.12
C PHE A 2 9.86 -24.80 -10.20
N PRO A 3 8.89 -23.91 -10.43
CA PRO A 3 9.09 -22.80 -11.36
C PRO A 3 10.31 -21.98 -10.93
N GLU A 4 11.07 -21.51 -11.91
CA GLU A 4 12.25 -20.68 -11.67
C GLU A 4 11.82 -19.34 -11.07
N ARG A 5 12.35 -19.00 -9.88
CA ARG A 5 12.07 -17.71 -9.24
C ARG A 5 12.79 -16.60 -9.98
N THR A 6 12.04 -15.64 -10.51
CA THR A 6 12.58 -14.56 -11.35
C THR A 6 12.00 -13.22 -10.96
N VAL A 7 12.80 -12.17 -11.16
CA VAL A 7 12.35 -10.78 -11.01
C VAL A 7 12.66 -10.04 -12.29
N GLY A 8 11.66 -9.36 -12.84
CA GLY A 8 11.78 -8.54 -14.03
C GLY A 8 10.79 -7.38 -14.01
N TYR A 9 10.68 -6.71 -15.14
CA TYR A 9 9.73 -5.63 -15.35
C TYR A 9 9.46 -5.49 -16.85
N ASN A 10 8.36 -4.83 -17.19
CA ASN A 10 8.05 -4.38 -18.55
C ASN A 10 7.71 -2.89 -18.52
N ALA A 11 7.25 -2.28 -19.61
CA ALA A 11 6.92 -0.85 -19.65
C ALA A 11 5.81 -0.39 -18.66
N ARG A 12 5.14 -1.30 -17.94
CA ARG A 12 3.97 -1.02 -17.10
C ARG A 12 4.09 -1.47 -15.65
N THR A 13 4.76 -2.59 -15.38
CA THR A 13 4.68 -3.28 -14.09
C THR A 13 5.92 -4.14 -13.81
N PHE A 14 6.11 -4.49 -12.53
CA PHE A 14 7.04 -5.53 -12.12
C PHE A 14 6.52 -6.90 -12.53
N LEU A 15 7.44 -7.79 -12.80
CA LEU A 15 7.16 -9.20 -13.05
C LEU A 15 7.85 -10.00 -11.95
N ILE A 16 7.08 -10.64 -11.07
CA ILE A 16 7.59 -11.60 -10.11
C ILE A 16 7.16 -12.98 -10.59
N ASP A 17 8.14 -13.87 -10.85
CA ASP A 17 7.92 -15.19 -11.42
C ASP A 17 7.11 -15.15 -12.73
N GLY A 18 7.39 -14.12 -13.55
CA GLY A 18 6.69 -13.86 -14.81
C GLY A 18 5.28 -13.28 -14.67
N GLN A 19 4.78 -13.08 -13.44
CA GLN A 19 3.44 -12.53 -13.19
C GLN A 19 3.49 -11.03 -12.90
N PRO A 20 2.61 -10.22 -13.53
CA PRO A 20 2.42 -8.81 -13.19
C PRO A 20 2.15 -8.60 -11.69
N GLU A 21 2.94 -7.72 -11.07
CA GLU A 21 2.84 -7.43 -9.64
C GLU A 21 2.87 -5.93 -9.35
N ILE A 22 2.09 -5.54 -8.33
CA ILE A 22 2.12 -4.18 -7.77
C ILE A 22 2.97 -4.22 -6.50
N VAL A 23 4.10 -3.50 -6.52
CA VAL A 23 5.00 -3.39 -5.36
C VAL A 23 4.58 -2.21 -4.49
N LEU A 24 3.86 -2.50 -3.40
CA LEU A 24 3.45 -1.55 -2.37
C LEU A 24 4.47 -1.59 -1.25
N CYS A 25 5.39 -0.64 -1.31
CA CYS A 25 6.53 -0.60 -0.42
C CYS A 25 6.28 0.35 0.75
N ALA A 26 6.72 -0.02 1.96
CA ALA A 26 6.90 0.90 3.09
C ALA A 26 8.40 1.08 3.36
N ALA A 27 8.84 2.31 3.62
CA ALA A 27 10.22 2.57 4.00
C ALA A 27 10.44 2.30 5.48
N ALA A 28 11.42 1.46 5.80
CA ALA A 28 11.78 1.11 7.17
C ALA A 28 13.31 1.02 7.26
N PRO A 29 14.02 2.07 7.70
CA PRO A 29 15.44 1.99 7.98
C PRO A 29 15.67 1.05 9.18
N TYR A 30 16.08 -0.18 8.91
CA TYR A 30 16.09 -1.25 9.90
C TYR A 30 16.96 -0.91 11.12
N SER A 31 18.10 -0.24 10.89
CA SER A 31 19.06 0.17 11.92
C SER A 31 18.56 1.26 12.87
N ARG A 32 17.43 1.91 12.56
CA ARG A 32 16.79 2.91 13.43
C ARG A 32 15.66 2.32 14.28
N VAL A 33 15.33 1.06 14.08
CA VAL A 33 14.30 0.34 14.85
C VAL A 33 15.01 -0.75 15.66
N PRO A 34 14.80 -0.83 16.99
CA PRO A 34 15.35 -1.92 17.79
C PRO A 34 14.96 -3.30 17.23
N ARG A 35 15.91 -4.23 17.18
CA ARG A 35 15.75 -5.56 16.57
C ARG A 35 14.53 -6.33 17.06
N HIS A 36 14.22 -6.21 18.35
CA HIS A 36 13.07 -6.90 18.96
C HIS A 36 11.71 -6.37 18.48
N LEU A 37 11.66 -5.19 17.84
CA LEU A 37 10.44 -4.59 17.29
C LEU A 37 10.27 -4.85 15.78
N TRP A 38 11.29 -5.36 15.07
CA TRP A 38 11.22 -5.59 13.62
C TRP A 38 10.03 -6.47 13.24
N ALA A 39 9.83 -7.58 13.95
CA ALA A 39 8.75 -8.51 13.66
C ALA A 39 7.37 -7.84 13.75
N ASP A 40 7.13 -7.02 14.78
CA ASP A 40 5.87 -6.30 14.96
C ASP A 40 5.70 -5.21 13.89
N HIS A 41 6.73 -4.41 13.61
CA HIS A 41 6.66 -3.34 12.61
C HIS A 41 6.40 -3.89 11.20
N ILE A 42 7.09 -4.96 10.81
CA ILE A 42 6.88 -5.64 9.52
C ILE A 42 5.44 -6.19 9.45
N ALA A 43 4.94 -6.78 10.54
CA ALA A 43 3.57 -7.27 10.59
C ALA A 43 2.54 -6.13 10.47
N ARG A 44 2.79 -4.97 11.09
CA ARG A 44 1.94 -3.76 10.94
C ARG A 44 1.94 -3.25 9.49
N MET A 45 3.08 -3.24 8.81
CA MET A 45 3.17 -2.85 7.40
C MET A 45 2.41 -3.84 6.50
N LYS A 46 2.66 -5.14 6.67
CA LYS A 46 1.95 -6.20 5.93
C LYS A 46 0.44 -6.11 6.12
N ARG A 47 -0.02 -5.94 7.37
CA ARG A 47 -1.44 -5.73 7.67
C ARG A 47 -1.98 -4.51 6.92
N GLY A 48 -1.20 -3.44 6.81
CA GLY A 48 -1.52 -2.27 5.99
C GLY A 48 -1.75 -2.57 4.50
N GLY A 49 -1.50 -3.79 4.02
CA GLY A 49 -1.63 -4.15 2.60
C GLY A 49 -0.35 -3.91 1.80
N MET A 50 0.74 -3.53 2.47
CA MET A 50 2.06 -3.44 1.86
C MET A 50 2.59 -4.85 1.66
N ASN A 51 3.30 -5.07 0.55
CA ASN A 51 3.94 -6.35 0.25
C ASN A 51 5.46 -6.21 0.10
N ALA A 52 6.01 -5.00 0.26
CA ALA A 52 7.43 -4.76 0.22
C ALA A 52 7.91 -3.83 1.34
N ILE A 53 9.16 -4.02 1.76
CA ILE A 53 9.89 -3.11 2.66
C ILE A 53 11.08 -2.53 1.90
N ALA A 54 11.26 -1.21 1.97
CA ALA A 54 12.44 -0.52 1.49
C ALA A 54 13.32 -0.18 2.68
N THR A 55 14.53 -0.72 2.73
CA THR A 55 15.43 -0.50 3.85
C THR A 55 16.77 0.06 3.39
N GLY A 56 17.22 1.11 4.07
CA GLY A 56 18.54 1.72 3.87
C GLY A 56 19.60 1.01 4.68
N VAL A 57 20.80 0.84 4.13
CA VAL A 57 21.98 0.42 4.89
C VAL A 57 22.75 1.65 5.34
N ASP A 58 22.75 1.92 6.64
CA ASP A 58 23.56 2.98 7.23
C ASP A 58 24.99 2.49 7.41
N TRP A 59 25.84 2.75 6.40
CA TRP A 59 27.22 2.30 6.43
C TRP A 59 27.99 2.87 7.62
N ASN A 60 27.74 4.12 8.00
CA ASN A 60 28.45 4.76 9.11
C ASN A 60 28.13 4.09 10.44
N ALA A 61 26.92 3.53 10.59
CA ALA A 61 26.57 2.72 11.75
C ALA A 61 27.23 1.33 11.71
N CYS A 62 27.31 0.71 10.53
CA CYS A 62 27.90 -0.62 10.35
C CYS A 62 29.44 -0.61 10.32
N GLU A 63 30.10 0.48 9.95
CA GLU A 63 31.56 0.58 9.90
C GLU A 63 32.03 1.87 10.55
N ALA A 64 31.94 1.93 11.88
CA ALA A 64 32.40 3.09 12.65
C ALA A 64 33.92 3.33 12.51
N LYS A 65 34.69 2.30 12.15
CA LYS A 65 36.13 2.38 11.84
C LYS A 65 36.43 1.65 10.53
N PRO A 66 37.17 2.26 9.59
CA PRO A 66 37.53 1.60 8.35
C PRO A 66 38.27 0.29 8.64
N GLY A 67 37.66 -0.85 8.35
CA GLY A 67 38.22 -2.17 8.69
C GLY A 67 37.20 -3.08 9.36
N ASP A 68 36.29 -2.46 10.10
CA ASP A 68 35.61 -3.06 11.24
C ASP A 68 34.10 -3.02 10.99
N PHE A 69 33.66 -3.90 10.08
CA PHE A 69 32.24 -4.05 9.76
C PHE A 69 31.54 -4.81 10.89
N ASP A 70 30.57 -4.14 11.50
CA ASP A 70 29.77 -4.57 12.64
C ASP A 70 28.31 -4.73 12.22
N SER A 71 27.86 -6.00 12.19
CA SER A 71 26.49 -6.40 11.90
C SER A 71 25.77 -6.95 13.13
N ALA A 72 26.13 -6.50 14.33
CA ALA A 72 25.48 -6.93 15.57
C ALA A 72 24.22 -6.10 15.89
N ASP A 73 23.35 -6.70 16.71
CA ASP A 73 22.15 -6.07 17.27
C ASP A 73 21.24 -5.44 16.19
N ASP A 74 20.99 -4.13 16.29
CA ASP A 74 20.12 -3.38 15.38
C ASP A 74 20.76 -3.15 14.00
N ARG A 75 22.06 -3.47 13.83
CA ARG A 75 22.79 -3.38 12.56
C ARG A 75 22.85 -4.71 11.80
N ASP A 76 22.17 -5.74 12.30
CA ASP A 76 22.11 -7.06 11.69
C ASP A 76 21.14 -7.09 10.49
N LEU A 77 21.64 -6.67 9.33
CA LEU A 77 20.88 -6.71 8.07
C LEU A 77 20.46 -8.14 7.69
N ASP A 78 21.29 -9.15 7.97
CA ASP A 78 21.00 -10.54 7.62
C ASP A 78 19.77 -11.05 8.37
N ALA A 79 19.69 -10.75 9.67
CA ALA A 79 18.53 -11.06 10.49
C ALA A 79 17.28 -10.27 10.08
N PHE A 80 17.43 -9.00 9.72
CA PHE A 80 16.29 -8.20 9.24
C PHE A 80 15.71 -8.77 7.94
N LEU A 81 16.56 -9.10 6.96
CA LEU A 81 16.13 -9.69 5.69
C LEU A 81 15.49 -11.06 5.90
N SER A 82 16.03 -11.88 6.81
CA SER A 82 15.44 -13.16 7.21
C SER A 82 14.05 -12.99 7.82
N GLU A 83 13.84 -11.95 8.63
CA GLU A 83 12.54 -11.65 9.22
C GLU A 83 11.52 -11.18 8.18
N CYS A 84 11.93 -10.36 7.20
CA CYS A 84 11.09 -10.02 6.06
C CYS A 84 10.70 -11.27 5.24
N GLU A 85 11.65 -12.16 4.95
CA GLU A 85 11.40 -13.43 4.26
C GLU A 85 10.38 -14.29 5.03
N ARG A 86 10.58 -14.45 6.36
CA ARG A 86 9.69 -15.21 7.23
C ARG A 86 8.25 -14.70 7.18
N GLN A 87 8.06 -13.39 7.04
CA GLN A 87 6.73 -12.78 6.93
C GLN A 87 6.20 -12.71 5.49
N GLY A 88 6.96 -13.18 4.50
CA GLY A 88 6.59 -13.18 3.09
C GLY A 88 6.58 -11.78 2.47
N MET A 89 7.42 -10.87 2.97
CA MET A 89 7.58 -9.52 2.42
C MET A 89 8.68 -9.50 1.37
N TYR A 90 8.41 -8.84 0.24
CA TYR A 90 9.47 -8.43 -0.67
C TYR A 90 10.36 -7.37 -0.01
N VAL A 91 11.61 -7.28 -0.46
CA VAL A 91 12.55 -6.28 0.06
C VAL A 91 13.24 -5.53 -1.08
N ILE A 92 13.30 -4.21 -0.92
CA ILE A 92 14.13 -3.30 -1.69
C ILE A 92 15.29 -2.88 -0.79
N VAL A 93 16.50 -3.34 -1.07
CA VAL A 93 17.68 -2.93 -0.31
C VAL A 93 18.26 -1.69 -0.95
N ARG A 94 18.29 -0.59 -0.20
CA ARG A 94 18.85 0.69 -0.61
C ARG A 94 20.22 0.81 0.03
N LEU A 95 21.26 0.74 -0.79
CA LEU A 95 22.61 0.74 -0.25
C LEU A 95 22.96 2.09 0.42
N GLY A 96 22.25 3.18 0.10
CA GLY A 96 22.47 4.52 0.67
C GLY A 96 23.32 5.39 -0.25
N SER A 97 23.47 6.67 0.08
CA SER A 97 24.25 7.63 -0.70
C SER A 97 25.75 7.40 -0.54
N PHE A 98 26.44 7.14 -1.65
CA PHE A 98 27.89 7.34 -1.77
C PHE A 98 28.23 8.84 -1.96
N THR A 99 27.25 9.73 -1.92
CA THR A 99 27.45 11.17 -2.11
C THR A 99 27.66 11.91 -0.80
N GLY A 100 28.91 12.17 -0.45
CA GLY A 100 29.25 13.15 0.56
C GLY A 100 30.75 13.38 0.56
N ALA A 101 31.16 14.65 0.52
CA ALA A 101 32.53 15.12 0.65
C ALA A 101 33.12 14.87 2.06
N GLU A 102 32.95 13.66 2.59
CA GLU A 102 33.47 13.24 3.88
C GLU A 102 34.69 12.33 3.66
N PRO A 103 35.84 12.61 4.31
CA PRO A 103 37.11 11.94 4.04
C PRO A 103 37.18 10.47 4.50
N PHE A 104 36.04 9.83 4.82
CA PHE A 104 35.96 8.50 5.43
C PHE A 104 35.14 7.47 4.63
N LEU A 105 34.62 7.81 3.44
CA LEU A 105 33.90 6.82 2.63
C LEU A 105 34.86 5.69 2.16
N PRO A 106 34.48 4.40 2.30
CA PRO A 106 35.26 3.28 1.80
C PRO A 106 35.37 3.35 0.27
N THR A 107 36.34 2.66 -0.31
CA THR A 107 36.28 2.40 -1.75
C THR A 107 34.99 1.62 -2.08
N PRO A 108 34.31 1.91 -3.19
CA PRO A 108 33.09 1.22 -3.60
C PRO A 108 33.21 -0.31 -3.50
N ASP A 109 34.37 -0.88 -3.85
CA ASP A 109 34.58 -2.32 -3.77
C ASP A 109 34.50 -2.90 -2.36
N ARG A 110 35.09 -2.23 -1.35
CA ARG A 110 35.06 -2.69 0.04
C ARG A 110 33.63 -2.75 0.58
N TRP A 111 32.85 -1.73 0.26
CA TRP A 111 31.45 -1.65 0.62
C TRP A 111 30.63 -2.77 -0.02
N LEU A 112 30.81 -2.95 -1.32
CA LEU A 112 30.15 -4.01 -2.08
C LEU A 112 30.61 -5.40 -1.64
N ASP A 113 31.87 -5.59 -1.27
CA ASP A 113 32.42 -6.86 -0.76
C ASP A 113 31.74 -7.29 0.55
N ALA A 114 31.38 -6.33 1.42
CA ALA A 114 30.67 -6.61 2.66
C ALA A 114 29.18 -6.88 2.42
N LEU A 115 28.50 -6.02 1.65
CA LEU A 115 27.04 -6.03 1.54
C LEU A 115 26.52 -6.98 0.45
N ALA A 116 27.17 -7.03 -0.71
CA ALA A 116 26.63 -7.77 -1.84
C ALA A 116 26.49 -9.27 -1.55
N PRO A 117 27.47 -9.99 -0.94
CA PRO A 117 27.29 -11.39 -0.60
C PRO A 117 26.16 -11.64 0.41
N LEU A 118 25.93 -10.70 1.34
CA LEU A 118 24.82 -10.76 2.30
C LEU A 118 23.48 -10.65 1.57
N ILE A 119 23.30 -9.57 0.81
CA ILE A 119 22.08 -9.33 0.03
C ILE A 119 21.84 -10.46 -0.95
N ALA A 120 22.90 -10.97 -1.57
CA ALA A 120 22.81 -12.00 -2.58
C ALA A 120 22.19 -13.31 -2.06
N ARG A 121 22.35 -13.63 -0.77
CA ARG A 121 21.70 -14.81 -0.13
C ARG A 121 20.19 -14.64 -0.01
N HIS A 122 19.74 -13.41 0.21
CA HIS A 122 18.34 -13.06 0.45
C HIS A 122 17.56 -12.71 -0.81
N GLN A 123 18.15 -12.88 -2.00
CA GLN A 123 17.45 -12.60 -3.26
C GLN A 123 16.26 -13.53 -3.48
N TRP A 124 15.22 -12.98 -4.10
CA TRP A 124 14.05 -13.73 -4.54
C TRP A 124 14.44 -14.92 -5.43
N THR A 125 15.39 -14.71 -6.34
CA THR A 125 15.98 -15.72 -7.22
C THR A 125 16.70 -16.86 -6.48
N ARG A 126 16.94 -16.70 -5.18
CA ARG A 126 17.60 -17.69 -4.29
C ARG A 126 16.75 -18.14 -3.11
N GLY A 127 15.46 -17.79 -3.09
CA GLY A 127 14.54 -18.21 -2.03
C GLY A 127 14.15 -17.11 -1.05
N GLY A 128 14.91 -16.02 -0.98
CA GLY A 128 14.66 -14.92 -0.02
C GLY A 128 13.66 -13.86 -0.50
N GLY A 129 13.60 -12.72 0.18
CA GLY A 129 12.66 -11.64 -0.10
C GLY A 129 13.16 -10.50 -1.00
N VAL A 130 14.47 -10.37 -1.23
CA VAL A 130 15.05 -9.21 -1.95
C VAL A 130 14.70 -9.29 -3.44
N ILE A 131 13.90 -8.34 -3.93
CA ILE A 131 13.50 -8.23 -5.35
C ILE A 131 14.21 -7.09 -6.08
N LEU A 132 14.87 -6.19 -5.35
CA LEU A 132 15.49 -5.02 -5.93
C LEU A 132 16.66 -4.54 -5.07
N VAL A 133 17.72 -4.06 -5.73
CA VAL A 133 18.79 -3.31 -5.08
C VAL A 133 18.80 -1.89 -5.65
N GLN A 134 18.63 -0.91 -4.79
CA GLN A 134 18.81 0.50 -5.14
C GLN A 134 20.20 0.95 -4.72
N VAL A 135 20.91 1.60 -5.65
CA VAL A 135 22.19 2.26 -5.39
C VAL A 135 21.93 3.78 -5.42
N GLU A 136 22.57 4.52 -4.52
CA GLU A 136 22.39 5.96 -4.27
C GLU A 136 21.03 6.42 -3.69
N ASP A 137 21.10 7.42 -2.80
CA ASP A 137 19.94 8.17 -2.29
C ASP A 137 20.25 9.68 -2.23
N GLY A 138 20.48 10.31 -3.38
CA GLY A 138 20.61 11.78 -3.41
C GLY A 138 21.54 12.41 -4.44
N CYS A 139 22.19 11.68 -5.34
CA CYS A 139 23.01 12.29 -6.41
C CYS A 139 22.16 12.89 -7.56
N ALA A 140 21.08 13.59 -7.23
CA ALA A 140 20.25 14.26 -8.21
C ALA A 140 20.88 15.54 -8.76
N ASP A 141 21.90 16.11 -8.08
CA ASP A 141 22.35 17.47 -8.34
C ASP A 141 23.68 17.63 -9.08
N THR A 142 24.42 16.56 -9.37
CA THR A 142 25.63 16.69 -10.20
C THR A 142 25.79 15.50 -11.10
N ASP A 143 26.23 15.76 -12.34
CA ASP A 143 26.72 14.82 -13.35
C ASP A 143 27.40 13.57 -12.77
N THR A 144 26.63 12.60 -12.27
CA THR A 144 27.17 11.30 -11.95
C THR A 144 27.35 10.63 -13.30
N ASP A 145 28.58 10.66 -13.80
CA ASP A 145 28.92 10.04 -15.08
C ASP A 145 28.36 8.61 -15.14
N ASP A 146 27.71 8.25 -16.25
CA ASP A 146 27.21 6.89 -16.53
C ASP A 146 28.24 5.80 -16.22
N GLU A 147 29.53 6.15 -16.27
CA GLU A 147 30.67 5.30 -15.91
C GLU A 147 30.70 4.94 -14.42
N GLN A 148 30.47 5.88 -13.49
CA GLN A 148 30.43 5.59 -12.06
C GLN A 148 29.27 4.67 -11.71
N TRP A 149 28.09 4.90 -12.32
CA TRP A 149 26.93 4.02 -12.18
C TRP A 149 27.24 2.58 -12.60
N ARG A 150 27.87 2.41 -13.77
CA ARG A 150 28.26 1.10 -14.28
C ARG A 150 29.23 0.38 -13.36
N VAL A 151 30.16 1.10 -12.70
CA VAL A 151 31.07 0.50 -11.72
C VAL A 151 30.31 -0.12 -10.55
N PHE A 152 29.31 0.57 -9.99
CA PHE A 152 28.49 0.01 -8.91
C PHE A 152 27.63 -1.16 -9.39
N GLN A 153 26.97 -1.01 -10.55
CA GLN A 153 26.13 -2.06 -11.12
C GLN A 153 26.95 -3.33 -11.41
N ASP A 154 28.06 -3.20 -12.14
CA ASP A 154 28.93 -4.33 -12.45
C ASP A 154 29.55 -4.91 -11.18
N GLY A 155 29.89 -4.05 -10.21
CA GLY A 155 30.41 -4.44 -8.91
C GLY A 155 29.43 -5.33 -8.14
N LEU A 156 28.14 -5.00 -8.14
CA LEU A 156 27.08 -5.80 -7.54
C LEU A 156 26.86 -7.12 -8.30
N VAL A 157 26.79 -7.06 -9.64
CA VAL A 157 26.57 -8.23 -10.49
C VAL A 157 27.71 -9.25 -10.34
N ARG A 158 28.96 -8.79 -10.37
CA ARG A 158 30.15 -9.65 -10.16
C ARG A 158 30.14 -10.35 -8.79
N ARG A 159 29.48 -9.74 -7.80
CA ARG A 159 29.35 -10.28 -6.43
C ARG A 159 28.06 -11.09 -6.22
N GLY A 160 27.35 -11.39 -7.31
CA GLY A 160 26.23 -12.32 -7.31
C GLY A 160 24.86 -11.70 -7.09
N ILE A 161 24.72 -10.38 -7.26
CA ILE A 161 23.41 -9.75 -7.41
C ILE A 161 22.86 -10.06 -8.81
N THR A 162 21.62 -10.51 -8.85
CA THR A 162 20.90 -11.03 -10.02
C THR A 162 19.53 -10.37 -10.19
N VAL A 163 18.97 -9.80 -9.12
CA VAL A 163 17.77 -8.97 -9.19
C VAL A 163 18.08 -7.61 -9.84
N PRO A 164 17.07 -6.89 -10.35
CA PRO A 164 17.30 -5.59 -10.95
C PRO A 164 17.97 -4.60 -9.99
N VAL A 165 18.94 -3.86 -10.53
CA VAL A 165 19.67 -2.80 -9.83
C VAL A 165 19.20 -1.45 -10.39
N VAL A 166 18.80 -0.52 -9.52
CA VAL A 166 18.23 0.77 -9.91
C VAL A 166 18.89 1.94 -9.19
N SER A 167 18.85 3.11 -9.80
CA SER A 167 19.26 4.39 -9.19
C SER A 167 18.05 5.28 -8.99
N ARG A 168 18.12 6.17 -7.99
CA ARG A 168 17.19 7.30 -7.89
C ARG A 168 17.76 8.47 -8.68
N ARG A 169 17.20 8.74 -9.86
CA ARG A 169 17.41 10.02 -10.54
C ARG A 169 16.50 11.08 -9.90
N GLY A 170 17.01 12.29 -9.75
CA GLY A 170 16.19 13.45 -9.39
C GLY A 170 15.03 13.65 -10.37
N PRO A 171 14.01 14.44 -9.99
CA PRO A 171 13.00 14.88 -10.95
C PRO A 171 13.68 15.51 -12.18
N ALA A 172 13.12 15.30 -13.38
CA ALA A 172 13.64 15.97 -14.58
C ALA A 172 13.67 17.50 -14.39
N GLU A 173 14.63 18.21 -15.01
CA GLU A 173 14.71 19.67 -14.92
C GLU A 173 13.32 20.32 -15.10
N GLY A 174 12.92 21.14 -14.12
CA GLY A 174 11.62 21.84 -14.09
C GLY A 174 10.49 21.13 -13.35
N ALA A 175 10.70 19.93 -12.79
CA ALA A 175 9.68 19.24 -11.99
C ALA A 175 9.60 19.66 -10.51
N ASP A 176 10.58 20.41 -10.00
CA ASP A 176 10.57 20.96 -8.62
C ASP A 176 9.53 22.06 -8.39
N GLY A 177 8.96 22.60 -9.47
CA GLY A 177 7.87 23.61 -9.44
C GLY A 177 6.47 23.05 -9.70
N LEU A 178 6.31 21.72 -9.83
CA LEU A 178 5.01 21.11 -10.10
C LEU A 178 4.26 20.83 -8.80
N ASP A 179 3.09 21.45 -8.64
CA ASP A 179 2.20 21.25 -7.49
C ASP A 179 1.37 19.94 -7.57
N ASP A 180 1.35 19.27 -8.73
CA ASP A 180 0.54 18.07 -8.98
C ASP A 180 1.41 16.78 -8.90
N PRO A 181 1.11 15.85 -7.97
CA PRO A 181 1.80 14.57 -7.86
C PRO A 181 1.86 13.76 -9.16
N ALA A 182 0.79 13.72 -9.97
CA ALA A 182 0.79 12.98 -11.23
C ALA A 182 1.71 13.61 -12.29
N GLU A 183 1.84 14.93 -12.29
CA GLU A 183 2.72 15.64 -13.21
C GLU A 183 4.19 15.45 -12.80
N ARG A 184 4.47 15.40 -11.49
CA ARG A 184 5.79 15.02 -10.95
C ARG A 184 6.16 13.58 -11.32
N VAL A 185 5.24 12.63 -11.15
CA VAL A 185 5.36 11.23 -11.60
C VAL A 185 5.69 11.18 -13.09
N ALA A 186 4.89 11.86 -13.92
CA ALA A 186 5.06 11.83 -15.37
C ALA A 186 6.37 12.50 -15.81
N ALA A 187 6.80 13.56 -15.12
CA ALA A 187 8.09 14.18 -15.35
C ALA A 187 9.25 13.26 -14.96
N ALA A 188 9.15 12.58 -13.81
CA ALA A 188 10.12 11.57 -13.39
C ALA A 188 10.21 10.40 -14.40
N GLN A 189 9.08 9.93 -14.94
CA GLN A 189 9.05 8.92 -16.00
C GLN A 189 9.75 9.38 -17.28
N ARG A 190 9.52 10.63 -17.72
CA ARG A 190 10.20 11.20 -18.90
C ARG A 190 11.71 11.37 -18.71
N GLY A 191 12.18 11.54 -17.48
CA GLY A 191 13.60 11.67 -17.13
C GLY A 191 14.31 10.34 -16.89
N GLY A 192 13.58 9.22 -16.80
CA GLY A 192 14.14 7.88 -16.60
C GLY A 192 14.88 7.36 -17.83
N THR A 193 15.88 6.51 -17.62
CA THR A 193 16.68 5.86 -18.69
C THR A 193 16.18 4.47 -19.07
N VAL A 194 15.10 4.01 -18.43
CA VAL A 194 14.51 2.67 -18.64
C VAL A 194 13.01 2.82 -18.91
N ASP A 195 12.53 2.24 -20.01
CA ASP A 195 11.10 2.05 -20.26
C ASP A 195 10.55 1.03 -19.24
N GLY A 196 9.81 1.48 -18.23
CA GLY A 196 9.43 0.59 -17.11
C GLY A 196 8.38 1.17 -16.15
N PRO A 197 7.87 0.37 -15.19
CA PRO A 197 7.09 0.91 -14.08
C PRO A 197 7.91 1.99 -13.39
N LEU A 198 7.28 3.13 -13.08
CA LEU A 198 7.93 4.10 -12.22
C LEU A 198 8.22 3.42 -10.89
N LEU A 199 9.50 3.42 -10.51
CA LEU A 199 9.97 3.01 -9.22
C LEU A 199 10.13 4.26 -8.39
N ALA A 200 9.05 4.71 -7.79
CA ALA A 200 9.11 5.88 -6.94
C ALA A 200 9.71 5.49 -5.59
N THR A 201 11.01 5.71 -5.43
CA THR A 201 11.71 5.42 -4.17
C THR A 201 11.43 6.49 -3.09
N GLY A 202 10.39 7.32 -3.27
CA GLY A 202 10.01 8.41 -2.37
C GLY A 202 8.83 9.24 -2.87
N PHE A 203 7.61 8.97 -2.40
CA PHE A 203 6.44 9.85 -2.47
C PHE A 203 5.92 10.16 -1.07
N GLY A 204 6.04 11.42 -0.64
CA GLY A 204 5.52 11.89 0.64
C GLY A 204 6.06 13.29 0.95
N GLY A 205 5.29 14.32 0.59
CA GLY A 205 5.55 15.69 1.04
C GLY A 205 4.72 16.01 2.28
N VAL A 206 5.29 16.78 3.20
CA VAL A 206 4.54 17.32 4.35
C VAL A 206 3.37 18.16 3.83
N GLY A 207 2.13 17.70 4.06
CA GLY A 207 0.91 18.47 3.78
C GLY A 207 0.09 18.06 2.54
N GLU A 208 0.50 17.03 1.79
CA GLU A 208 -0.31 16.47 0.69
C GLU A 208 -1.28 15.38 1.19
N ASP A 209 -2.46 15.30 0.58
CA ASP A 209 -3.41 14.20 0.82
C ASP A 209 -2.87 12.92 0.17
N LEU A 210 -2.36 12.00 1.01
CA LEU A 210 -1.69 10.78 0.60
C LEU A 210 -2.56 9.89 -0.31
N GLU A 211 -3.87 9.85 -0.04
CA GLU A 211 -4.80 8.98 -0.78
C GLU A 211 -5.02 9.52 -2.20
N TYR A 212 -5.25 10.83 -2.32
CA TYR A 212 -5.35 11.50 -3.61
C TYR A 212 -4.06 11.38 -4.44
N ALA A 213 -2.90 11.68 -3.85
CA ALA A 213 -1.62 11.61 -4.53
C ALA A 213 -1.31 10.19 -5.06
N SER A 214 -1.59 9.17 -4.24
CA SER A 214 -1.36 7.77 -4.61
C SER A 214 -2.26 7.32 -5.76
N LEU A 215 -3.56 7.65 -5.72
CA LEU A 215 -4.51 7.27 -6.78
C LEU A 215 -4.26 8.01 -8.10
N ARG A 216 -3.79 9.25 -8.04
CA ARG A 216 -3.37 10.03 -9.22
C ARG A 216 -2.22 9.38 -9.97
N CYS A 217 -1.29 8.73 -9.28
CA CYS A 217 -0.21 7.94 -9.92
C CYS A 217 -0.79 6.81 -10.78
N TRP A 218 -1.74 6.05 -10.22
CA TRP A 218 -2.41 4.93 -10.91
C TRP A 218 -3.20 5.41 -12.13
N ALA A 219 -3.97 6.48 -11.99
CA ALA A 219 -4.68 7.12 -13.09
C ALA A 219 -3.72 7.58 -14.20
N GLY A 220 -2.57 8.12 -13.82
CA GLY A 220 -1.58 8.68 -14.76
C GLY A 220 -0.78 7.66 -15.55
N GLY A 221 -0.60 6.41 -15.08
CA GLY A 221 0.31 5.50 -15.79
C GLY A 221 1.14 4.61 -14.89
N ALA A 222 1.38 5.09 -13.67
CA ALA A 222 2.52 4.66 -12.88
C ALA A 222 2.13 3.69 -11.78
N GLY A 223 3.03 2.74 -11.51
CA GLY A 223 3.06 2.06 -10.22
C GLY A 223 3.45 3.06 -9.14
N GLY A 224 2.63 3.21 -8.10
CA GLY A 224 2.94 4.04 -6.95
C GLY A 224 3.61 3.22 -5.85
N CYS A 225 4.62 3.80 -5.18
CA CYS A 225 5.10 3.33 -3.87
C CYS A 225 4.70 4.36 -2.82
N ILE A 226 4.30 3.91 -1.63
CA ILE A 226 3.87 4.78 -0.54
C ILE A 226 5.08 5.03 0.37
N TYR A 227 5.61 6.26 0.41
CA TYR A 227 6.79 6.58 1.22
C TYR A 227 6.43 7.65 2.25
N ASP A 228 6.00 7.23 3.44
CA ASP A 228 5.60 8.18 4.48
C ASP A 228 5.81 7.59 5.88
N ASP A 229 5.72 8.44 6.89
CA ASP A 229 5.76 8.08 8.32
C ASP A 229 4.43 7.40 8.71
N LEU A 230 4.24 6.18 8.22
CA LEU A 230 3.03 5.38 8.48
C LEU A 230 2.96 4.98 9.96
N LEU A 231 4.11 4.72 10.57
CA LEU A 231 4.20 4.57 12.02
C LEU A 231 4.82 5.83 12.61
N SER A 232 4.34 6.24 13.77
CA SER A 232 5.05 7.20 14.61
C SER A 232 6.33 6.58 15.18
N GLU A 233 7.22 7.42 15.71
CA GLU A 233 8.49 6.97 16.34
C GLU A 233 8.27 5.99 17.50
N ASP A 234 7.13 6.06 18.18
CA ASP A 234 6.72 5.16 19.26
C ASP A 234 5.93 3.92 18.77
N GLY A 235 5.85 3.68 17.45
CA GLY A 235 5.27 2.48 16.85
C GLY A 235 3.74 2.48 16.70
N ARG A 236 3.07 3.61 16.94
CA ARG A 236 1.60 3.72 16.79
C ARG A 236 1.20 3.90 15.32
N LEU A 237 0.01 3.40 14.97
CA LEU A 237 -0.57 3.60 13.65
C LEU A 237 -1.02 5.06 13.51
N THR A 238 -0.67 5.70 12.40
CA THR A 238 -1.09 7.08 12.11
C THR A 238 -2.29 7.12 11.17
N ASP A 239 -2.95 8.27 11.03
CA ASP A 239 -3.98 8.47 10.00
C ASP A 239 -3.45 8.22 8.58
N ARG A 240 -2.15 8.47 8.36
CA ARG A 240 -1.47 8.16 7.10
C ARG A 240 -1.37 6.66 6.88
N TRP A 241 -1.15 5.84 7.91
CA TRP A 241 -1.22 4.38 7.79
C TRP A 241 -2.61 3.92 7.35
N HIS A 242 -3.67 4.49 7.92
CA HIS A 242 -5.03 4.13 7.51
C HIS A 242 -5.33 4.54 6.06
N ALA A 243 -4.88 5.73 5.63
CA ALA A 243 -5.00 6.17 4.23
C ALA A 243 -4.18 5.29 3.28
N ALA A 244 -2.95 4.97 3.65
CA ALA A 244 -2.10 4.06 2.92
C ALA A 244 -2.71 2.67 2.82
N ARG A 245 -3.31 2.17 3.91
CA ARG A 245 -4.00 0.89 3.96
C ARG A 245 -5.12 0.81 2.96
N ARG A 246 -5.95 1.85 2.96
CA ARG A 246 -7.05 2.03 2.03
C ARG A 246 -6.57 1.89 0.58
N VAL A 247 -5.59 2.70 0.18
CA VAL A 247 -5.02 2.64 -1.18
C VAL A 247 -4.38 1.29 -1.50
N ALA A 248 -3.61 0.74 -0.57
CA ALA A 248 -2.86 -0.49 -0.76
C ALA A 248 -3.79 -1.67 -1.05
N TRP A 249 -4.81 -1.85 -0.21
CA TRP A 249 -5.78 -2.92 -0.41
C TRP A 249 -6.60 -2.71 -1.67
N TRP A 250 -7.02 -1.48 -1.99
CA TRP A 250 -7.66 -1.16 -3.26
C TRP A 250 -6.81 -1.58 -4.48
N ALA A 251 -5.53 -1.20 -4.48
CA ALA A 251 -4.62 -1.52 -5.57
C ALA A 251 -4.41 -3.03 -5.72
N ARG A 252 -4.34 -3.76 -4.60
CA ARG A 252 -4.25 -5.24 -4.61
C ARG A 252 -5.50 -5.87 -5.19
N THR A 253 -6.68 -5.41 -4.80
CA THR A 253 -7.95 -5.93 -5.34
C THR A 253 -8.02 -5.81 -6.84
N PHE A 254 -7.64 -4.64 -7.35
CA PHE A 254 -7.75 -4.33 -8.77
C PHE A 254 -6.43 -4.52 -9.52
N ARG A 255 -5.50 -5.28 -8.94
CA ARG A 255 -4.15 -5.47 -9.49
C ARG A 255 -4.17 -5.89 -10.95
N GLU A 256 -5.02 -6.86 -11.31
CA GLU A 256 -5.08 -7.36 -12.69
C GLU A 256 -5.52 -6.26 -13.67
N ILE A 257 -6.53 -5.46 -13.31
CA ILE A 257 -6.97 -4.31 -14.12
C ILE A 257 -5.86 -3.26 -14.20
N LEU A 258 -5.25 -2.90 -13.07
CA LEU A 258 -4.22 -1.86 -13.00
C LEU A 258 -2.93 -2.21 -13.76
N THR A 259 -2.55 -3.49 -13.79
CA THR A 259 -1.29 -3.95 -14.39
C THR A 259 -1.43 -4.39 -15.83
N THR A 260 -2.57 -5.00 -16.20
CA THR A 260 -2.78 -5.58 -17.54
C THR A 260 -3.78 -4.83 -18.40
N GLY A 261 -4.59 -3.96 -17.80
CA GLY A 261 -5.67 -3.25 -18.49
C GLY A 261 -5.19 -2.33 -19.61
N GLU A 262 -6.03 -2.19 -20.63
CA GLU A 262 -5.87 -1.19 -21.67
C GLU A 262 -6.27 0.19 -21.12
N ARG A 263 -5.39 1.17 -21.31
CA ARG A 263 -5.65 2.56 -20.94
C ARG A 263 -6.40 3.26 -22.05
N ARG A 264 -7.45 3.98 -21.69
CA ARG A 264 -8.22 4.85 -22.56
C ARG A 264 -8.15 6.27 -22.05
N SER A 265 -7.60 7.15 -22.88
CA SER A 265 -7.57 8.59 -22.66
C SER A 265 -8.62 9.29 -23.55
N GLY A 266 -8.87 10.58 -23.30
CA GLY A 266 -9.83 11.37 -24.09
C GLY A 266 -11.29 11.10 -23.74
N ILE A 267 -11.57 10.52 -22.57
CA ILE A 267 -12.93 10.38 -22.05
C ILE A 267 -13.49 11.78 -21.80
N ARG A 268 -14.66 12.08 -22.37
CA ARG A 268 -15.26 13.41 -22.28
C ARG A 268 -15.77 13.65 -20.87
N ALA A 269 -15.12 14.57 -20.18
CA ALA A 269 -15.55 15.13 -18.90
C ALA A 269 -15.84 16.63 -19.03
N THR A 270 -16.74 17.17 -18.19
CA THR A 270 -17.15 18.58 -18.22
C THR A 270 -16.64 19.36 -17.00
N ASP A 271 -16.77 20.70 -17.04
CA ASP A 271 -16.61 21.59 -15.89
C ASP A 271 -15.21 21.61 -15.24
N GLY A 272 -14.21 21.14 -15.99
CA GLY A 272 -12.80 21.07 -15.54
C GLY A 272 -12.40 19.73 -14.95
N LEU A 273 -13.34 18.76 -14.87
CA LEU A 273 -13.03 17.38 -14.52
C LEU A 273 -12.15 16.74 -15.60
N ARG A 274 -11.26 15.84 -15.17
CA ARG A 274 -10.45 14.98 -16.04
C ARG A 274 -10.94 13.54 -15.88
N ALA A 275 -10.91 12.77 -16.97
CA ALA A 275 -11.31 11.36 -16.93
C ALA A 275 -10.36 10.48 -17.73
N SER A 276 -10.03 9.32 -17.16
CA SER A 276 -9.28 8.25 -17.82
C SER A 276 -9.81 6.89 -17.37
N GLU A 277 -9.69 5.86 -18.20
CA GLU A 277 -10.17 4.53 -17.87
C GLU A 277 -9.04 3.52 -18.07
N THR A 278 -8.96 2.55 -17.17
CA THR A 278 -8.18 1.33 -17.36
C THR A 278 -9.14 0.15 -17.31
N ARG A 279 -9.16 -0.68 -18.37
CA ARG A 279 -10.12 -1.78 -18.49
C ARG A 279 -9.49 -3.06 -19.03
N THR A 280 -10.00 -4.18 -18.55
CA THR A 280 -9.79 -5.50 -19.17
C THR A 280 -11.15 -6.07 -19.62
N PRO A 281 -11.21 -6.85 -20.70
CA PRO A 281 -12.46 -7.50 -21.10
C PRO A 281 -13.00 -8.49 -20.05
N GLN A 282 -12.12 -9.13 -19.28
CA GLN A 282 -12.48 -10.22 -18.37
C GLN A 282 -12.68 -9.79 -16.91
N ARG A 283 -12.07 -8.69 -16.46
CA ARG A 283 -12.14 -8.23 -15.05
C ARG A 283 -12.84 -6.90 -14.85
N GLY A 284 -13.38 -6.29 -15.91
CA GLY A 284 -14.04 -5.00 -15.84
C GLY A 284 -13.08 -3.82 -15.96
N GLY A 285 -13.55 -2.65 -15.53
CA GLY A 285 -12.86 -1.38 -15.70
C GLY A 285 -12.89 -0.48 -14.46
N ILE A 286 -11.94 0.44 -14.44
CA ILE A 286 -11.81 1.51 -13.47
C ILE A 286 -11.76 2.82 -14.25
N LEU A 287 -12.77 3.66 -14.06
CA LEU A 287 -12.79 5.04 -14.52
C LEU A 287 -12.27 5.93 -13.40
N PHE A 288 -11.15 6.61 -13.64
CA PHE A 288 -10.61 7.63 -12.77
C PHE A 288 -11.20 8.98 -13.17
N VAL A 289 -12.04 9.55 -12.31
CA VAL A 289 -12.57 10.91 -12.45
C VAL A 289 -11.86 11.82 -11.48
N ASP A 290 -11.20 12.84 -12.00
CA ASP A 290 -10.26 13.66 -11.25
C ASP A 290 -10.70 15.12 -11.27
N ASN A 291 -10.77 15.73 -10.09
CA ASN A 291 -10.83 17.16 -9.91
C ASN A 291 -9.44 17.69 -9.50
N PRO A 292 -8.67 18.24 -10.46
CA PRO A 292 -7.34 18.76 -10.19
C PRO A 292 -7.35 20.11 -9.47
N ASP A 293 -8.51 20.76 -9.34
CA ASP A 293 -8.62 22.11 -8.76
C ASP A 293 -8.28 22.07 -7.25
N PRO A 294 -7.33 22.90 -6.76
CA PRO A 294 -6.90 22.88 -5.37
C PRO A 294 -7.86 23.56 -4.40
N GLY A 295 -8.79 24.39 -4.88
CA GLY A 295 -9.64 25.22 -4.04
C GLY A 295 -11.15 25.02 -4.23
N ARG A 296 -11.58 24.41 -5.34
CA ARG A 296 -12.99 24.40 -5.73
C ARG A 296 -13.58 23.00 -5.83
N THR A 297 -14.77 22.86 -5.26
CA THR A 297 -15.67 21.73 -5.54
C THR A 297 -16.26 21.91 -6.93
N VAL A 298 -16.18 20.86 -7.76
CA VAL A 298 -16.65 20.86 -9.16
C VAL A 298 -17.79 19.88 -9.31
N THR A 299 -18.88 20.31 -9.94
CA THR A 299 -19.96 19.43 -10.39
C THR A 299 -19.97 19.41 -11.92
N GLY A 300 -19.88 18.22 -12.51
CA GLY A 300 -19.89 18.02 -13.94
C GLY A 300 -20.38 16.63 -14.33
N SER A 301 -20.01 16.17 -15.51
CA SER A 301 -20.41 14.86 -16.06
C SER A 301 -19.23 14.18 -16.74
N VAL A 302 -19.27 12.85 -16.86
CA VAL A 302 -18.27 12.02 -17.54
C VAL A 302 -18.99 11.03 -18.46
N ALA A 303 -19.12 11.36 -19.75
CA ALA A 303 -19.88 10.53 -20.67
C ALA A 303 -19.07 9.30 -21.14
N PRO A 304 -19.72 8.12 -21.32
CA PRO A 304 -21.14 7.82 -21.11
C PRO A 304 -21.47 7.34 -19.67
N TYR A 305 -20.52 7.46 -18.74
CA TYR A 305 -20.52 6.75 -17.46
C TYR A 305 -21.34 7.44 -16.36
N LEU A 306 -21.02 8.71 -16.09
CA LEU A 306 -21.57 9.47 -14.98
C LEU A 306 -22.29 10.69 -15.55
N PRO A 307 -23.63 10.72 -15.55
CA PRO A 307 -24.39 11.88 -16.06
C PRO A 307 -24.22 13.12 -15.16
N GLU A 308 -23.92 12.92 -13.88
CA GLU A 308 -23.60 13.97 -12.92
C GLU A 308 -22.64 13.41 -11.86
N VAL A 309 -21.60 14.17 -11.52
CA VAL A 309 -20.64 13.86 -10.46
C VAL A 309 -20.12 15.15 -9.84
N THR A 310 -20.11 15.21 -8.51
CA THR A 310 -19.53 16.31 -7.73
C THR A 310 -18.27 15.82 -7.04
N LEU A 311 -17.14 16.50 -7.21
CA LEU A 311 -15.88 16.19 -6.55
C LEU A 311 -15.34 17.42 -5.82
N GLY A 312 -14.89 17.21 -4.58
CA GLY A 312 -14.18 18.24 -3.81
C GLY A 312 -12.84 18.63 -4.43
N PRO A 313 -12.17 19.67 -3.92
CA PRO A 313 -10.84 20.06 -4.40
C PRO A 313 -9.82 18.92 -4.22
N ARG A 314 -8.89 18.75 -5.18
CA ARG A 314 -7.87 17.69 -5.19
C ARG A 314 -8.43 16.33 -4.80
N THR A 315 -9.46 15.92 -5.53
CA THR A 315 -10.15 14.65 -5.28
C THR A 315 -10.18 13.81 -6.54
N LEU A 316 -9.88 12.52 -6.38
CA LEU A 316 -9.93 11.55 -7.46
C LEU A 316 -10.86 10.40 -7.08
N LEU A 317 -11.86 10.16 -7.93
CA LEU A 317 -12.84 9.10 -7.80
C LEU A 317 -12.47 7.93 -8.72
N PRO A 318 -12.06 6.77 -8.18
CA PRO A 318 -11.97 5.54 -8.93
C PRO A 318 -13.35 4.86 -8.98
N TRP A 319 -14.09 5.05 -10.07
CA TRP A 319 -15.36 4.36 -10.32
C TRP A 319 -15.10 2.97 -10.93
N VAL A 320 -15.57 1.93 -10.24
CA VAL A 320 -15.37 0.54 -10.69
C VAL A 320 -16.64 0.01 -11.34
N HIS A 321 -16.49 -0.61 -12.50
CA HIS A 321 -17.61 -1.15 -13.27
C HIS A 321 -17.26 -2.49 -13.93
N ASP A 322 -18.28 -3.31 -14.13
CA ASP A 322 -18.17 -4.63 -14.76
C ASP A 322 -17.17 -5.58 -14.06
N VAL A 323 -16.97 -5.43 -12.73
CA VAL A 323 -16.03 -6.27 -11.97
C VAL A 323 -16.71 -7.54 -11.48
N PRO A 324 -16.21 -8.75 -11.79
CA PRO A 324 -16.87 -10.00 -11.41
C PRO A 324 -16.85 -10.24 -9.89
N LEU A 325 -17.98 -10.67 -9.32
CA LEU A 325 -18.19 -10.95 -7.88
C LEU A 325 -18.31 -12.46 -7.56
N GLY A 326 -17.74 -13.32 -8.40
CA GLY A 326 -17.74 -14.76 -8.22
C GLY A 326 -17.90 -15.55 -9.53
N PRO A 327 -18.15 -16.87 -9.46
CA PRO A 327 -18.27 -17.76 -10.62
C PRO A 327 -19.59 -17.65 -11.39
N ALA A 328 -20.59 -16.94 -10.85
CA ALA A 328 -21.81 -16.59 -11.58
C ALA A 328 -21.55 -15.28 -12.36
N ASP A 329 -22.21 -15.07 -13.51
CA ASP A 329 -22.18 -13.86 -14.37
C ASP A 329 -22.69 -12.59 -13.65
N ARG A 330 -22.17 -12.31 -12.45
CA ARG A 330 -22.52 -11.24 -11.54
C ARG A 330 -21.37 -10.25 -11.51
N TYR A 331 -21.72 -9.00 -11.78
CA TYR A 331 -20.75 -7.93 -11.83
C TYR A 331 -21.13 -6.81 -10.88
N LEU A 332 -20.12 -6.16 -10.32
CA LEU A 332 -20.25 -4.96 -9.53
C LEU A 332 -20.08 -3.73 -10.41
N SER A 333 -21.02 -2.81 -10.30
CA SER A 333 -20.83 -1.41 -10.64
C SER A 333 -21.06 -0.59 -9.39
N ALA A 334 -20.02 0.10 -8.92
CA ALA A 334 -20.10 0.88 -7.70
C ALA A 334 -19.35 2.20 -7.87
N TYR A 335 -20.05 3.32 -7.64
CA TYR A 335 -19.41 4.58 -7.32
C TYR A 335 -19.73 4.94 -5.89
N ALA A 336 -18.71 5.29 -5.11
CA ALA A 336 -18.89 5.99 -3.85
C ALA A 336 -18.51 7.45 -4.09
N GLY A 337 -19.53 8.31 -4.22
CA GLY A 337 -19.38 9.73 -4.56
C GLY A 337 -20.73 10.45 -4.60
N LEU A 338 -20.75 11.66 -4.04
CA LEU A 338 -21.89 12.50 -3.66
C LEU A 338 -23.02 12.66 -4.69
N VAL A 339 -24.26 12.35 -4.28
CA VAL A 339 -25.48 12.98 -4.80
C VAL A 339 -25.75 14.25 -3.97
N LYS A 340 -25.16 15.37 -4.40
CA LYS A 340 -25.42 16.76 -3.94
C LYS A 340 -25.10 17.09 -2.47
N SER A 341 -23.86 17.49 -2.16
CA SER A 341 -23.48 18.22 -0.92
C SER A 341 -22.08 18.87 -1.05
N ASP A 342 -21.79 19.88 -0.21
CA ASP A 342 -20.56 20.70 -0.20
C ASP A 342 -19.35 20.03 0.51
N ALA A 343 -19.28 18.69 0.55
CA ALA A 343 -18.24 17.95 1.27
C ALA A 343 -17.22 17.25 0.33
N ARG A 344 -16.03 16.95 0.87
CA ARG A 344 -14.90 16.30 0.19
C ARG A 344 -15.17 14.78 0.01
N VAL A 345 -14.95 14.27 -1.21
CA VAL A 345 -15.40 12.94 -1.70
C VAL A 345 -14.32 11.84 -1.53
N LEU A 346 -14.71 10.61 -1.14
CA LEU A 346 -13.84 9.42 -1.18
C LEU A 346 -14.53 8.10 -1.62
N HIS A 347 -13.86 7.44 -2.57
CA HIS A 347 -13.64 6.03 -2.99
C HIS A 347 -14.50 4.82 -2.55
N ALA A 348 -14.56 3.81 -3.43
CA ALA A 348 -15.00 2.44 -3.11
C ALA A 348 -13.79 1.50 -2.90
N HIS A 349 -13.77 0.74 -1.79
CA HIS A 349 -12.82 -0.35 -1.54
C HIS A 349 -13.49 -1.70 -1.68
N VAL A 350 -13.49 -2.27 -2.87
CA VAL A 350 -13.69 -3.72 -2.93
C VAL A 350 -12.49 -4.34 -2.20
N LEU A 351 -12.67 -4.90 -1.00
CA LEU A 351 -11.70 -5.83 -0.43
C LEU A 351 -12.15 -7.21 -0.92
N PRO A 352 -11.32 -7.97 -1.64
CA PRO A 352 -11.69 -9.29 -2.07
C PRO A 352 -11.80 -10.16 -0.82
N ASP A 353 -12.98 -10.70 -0.58
CA ASP A 353 -13.11 -11.95 0.15
C ASP A 353 -12.69 -13.08 -0.83
N PRO A 354 -11.63 -13.87 -0.54
CA PRO A 354 -11.12 -14.89 -1.46
C PRO A 354 -12.07 -16.08 -1.72
N HIS A 355 -13.28 -16.11 -1.13
CA HIS A 355 -14.04 -17.35 -0.96
C HIS A 355 -15.47 -17.31 -1.53
N GLU A 356 -16.21 -18.44 -1.46
CA GLU A 356 -17.54 -18.64 -2.07
C GLU A 356 -18.56 -17.59 -1.62
N GLY A 357 -18.58 -16.48 -2.34
CA GLY A 357 -19.38 -15.31 -2.06
C GLY A 357 -18.52 -14.07 -1.86
N SER A 358 -18.48 -13.16 -2.83
CA SER A 358 -17.69 -11.94 -2.70
C SER A 358 -18.33 -10.99 -1.69
N ARG A 359 -17.59 -10.66 -0.62
CA ARG A 359 -17.85 -9.46 0.18
C ARG A 359 -17.20 -8.26 -0.48
N VAL A 360 -17.92 -7.16 -0.51
CA VAL A 360 -17.50 -5.90 -1.09
C VAL A 360 -17.66 -4.84 -0.02
N TYR A 361 -16.65 -4.01 0.16
CA TYR A 361 -16.74 -2.88 1.06
C TYR A 361 -16.87 -1.61 0.21
N VAL A 362 -17.70 -0.68 0.65
CA VAL A 362 -17.81 0.65 0.08
C VAL A 362 -17.71 1.62 1.23
N TYR A 363 -17.05 2.74 1.04
CA TYR A 363 -16.90 3.70 2.14
C TYR A 363 -17.09 5.13 1.66
N GLY A 364 -17.36 6.01 2.61
CA GLY A 364 -17.53 7.43 2.38
C GLY A 364 -17.60 8.17 3.70
N ALA A 365 -17.61 9.49 3.65
CA ALA A 365 -17.81 10.30 4.84
C ALA A 365 -19.25 10.15 5.35
N PRO A 366 -19.50 10.17 6.67
CA PRO A 366 -20.86 10.11 7.20
C PRO A 366 -21.77 11.18 6.59
N GLY A 367 -22.95 10.77 6.13
CA GLY A 367 -23.93 11.61 5.44
C GLY A 367 -23.81 11.62 3.91
N GLU A 368 -22.68 11.16 3.35
CA GLU A 368 -22.54 10.99 1.90
C GLU A 368 -23.42 9.87 1.38
N ARG A 369 -23.75 9.95 0.08
CA ARG A 369 -24.60 8.98 -0.60
C ARG A 369 -23.87 8.33 -1.75
N ALA A 370 -24.14 7.04 -1.96
CA ALA A 370 -23.62 6.25 -3.05
C ALA A 370 -24.73 5.37 -3.65
N GLU A 371 -24.64 5.07 -4.94
CA GLU A 371 -25.44 4.01 -5.56
C GLU A 371 -24.53 2.82 -5.87
N VAL A 372 -24.90 1.66 -5.33
CA VAL A 372 -24.23 0.39 -5.63
C VAL A 372 -25.19 -0.47 -6.44
N VAL A 373 -24.71 -0.98 -7.57
CA VAL A 373 -25.53 -1.76 -8.50
C VAL A 373 -24.89 -3.11 -8.75
N LEU A 374 -25.66 -4.17 -8.49
CA LEU A 374 -25.33 -5.54 -8.83
C LEU A 374 -25.93 -5.86 -10.20
N TRP A 375 -25.09 -6.24 -11.14
CA TRP A 375 -25.47 -6.66 -12.48
C TRP A 375 -25.50 -8.18 -12.56
N SER A 376 -26.39 -8.72 -13.40
CA SER A 376 -26.51 -10.15 -13.65
C SER A 376 -26.79 -10.39 -15.13
N GLY A 377 -25.94 -11.17 -15.81
CA GLY A 377 -26.14 -11.50 -17.23
C GLY A 377 -26.15 -10.28 -18.17
N GLY A 378 -25.42 -9.22 -17.83
CA GLY A 378 -25.37 -7.97 -18.61
C GLY A 378 -26.57 -7.04 -18.39
N GLU A 379 -27.54 -7.42 -17.56
CA GLU A 379 -28.67 -6.57 -17.19
C GLU A 379 -28.45 -5.91 -15.82
N ARG A 380 -28.95 -4.67 -15.70
CA ARG A 380 -28.95 -3.93 -14.44
C ARG A 380 -29.84 -4.66 -13.44
N GLY A 381 -29.23 -5.26 -12.42
CA GLY A 381 -29.93 -5.99 -11.38
C GLY A 381 -30.29 -5.09 -10.20
N GLN A 382 -30.04 -5.58 -8.98
CA GLN A 382 -30.42 -4.87 -7.76
C GLN A 382 -29.56 -3.61 -7.55
N ALA A 383 -30.18 -2.51 -7.15
CA ALA A 383 -29.50 -1.27 -6.79
C ALA A 383 -29.80 -0.90 -5.33
N ALA A 384 -28.77 -0.49 -4.60
CA ALA A 384 -28.87 0.01 -3.23
C ALA A 384 -28.36 1.45 -3.19
N HIS A 385 -29.16 2.31 -2.58
CA HIS A 385 -28.76 3.68 -2.26
C HIS A 385 -28.23 3.68 -0.82
N VAL A 386 -26.93 3.83 -0.69
CA VAL A 386 -26.24 3.83 0.60
C VAL A 386 -26.14 5.28 1.08
N THR A 387 -26.47 5.51 2.35
CA THR A 387 -26.04 6.73 3.06
C THR A 387 -25.04 6.32 4.12
N PHE A 388 -23.79 6.72 3.96
CA PHE A 388 -22.72 6.33 4.87
C PHE A 388 -23.01 6.87 6.28
N ALA A 389 -22.82 6.04 7.29
CA ALA A 389 -23.05 6.39 8.68
C ALA A 389 -21.78 6.21 9.50
N THR A 390 -21.80 6.69 10.74
CA THR A 390 -20.74 6.42 11.71
C THR A 390 -20.71 4.97 12.17
N THR A 391 -21.69 4.14 11.81
CA THR A 391 -21.69 2.70 12.05
C THR A 391 -21.69 1.93 10.72
N PRO A 392 -20.99 0.78 10.63
CA PRO A 392 -21.06 -0.10 9.47
C PRO A 392 -22.48 -0.55 9.16
N GLN A 393 -22.80 -0.74 7.88
CA GLN A 393 -24.14 -1.17 7.41
C GLN A 393 -24.00 -2.21 6.30
N VAL A 394 -24.91 -3.19 6.26
CA VAL A 394 -24.99 -4.14 5.15
C VAL A 394 -25.99 -3.60 4.11
N ALA A 395 -25.48 -3.18 2.96
CA ALA A 395 -26.26 -2.64 1.85
C ALA A 395 -26.92 -3.74 1.00
N PHE A 396 -26.22 -4.88 0.84
CA PHE A 396 -26.76 -6.07 0.22
C PHE A 396 -26.39 -7.29 1.06
N ALA A 397 -27.40 -8.09 1.43
CA ALA A 397 -27.23 -9.38 2.08
C ALA A 397 -27.57 -10.50 1.09
N GLY A 398 -26.74 -11.52 1.00
CA GLY A 398 -26.89 -12.63 0.06
C GLY A 398 -25.55 -13.33 -0.20
N PRO A 399 -25.45 -14.17 -1.25
CA PRO A 399 -24.20 -14.83 -1.61
C PRO A 399 -23.08 -13.83 -1.92
N SER A 400 -23.42 -12.64 -2.42
CA SER A 400 -22.49 -11.52 -2.53
C SER A 400 -22.94 -10.44 -1.56
N GLN A 401 -22.07 -10.00 -0.68
CA GLN A 401 -22.39 -9.01 0.36
C GLN A 401 -21.79 -7.67 0.00
N VAL A 402 -22.51 -6.59 0.27
CA VAL A 402 -21.96 -5.24 0.18
C VAL A 402 -22.11 -4.56 1.53
N VAL A 403 -20.99 -4.10 2.07
CA VAL A 403 -20.91 -3.45 3.38
C VAL A 403 -20.47 -2.01 3.20
N ALA A 404 -21.31 -1.09 3.67
CA ALA A 404 -21.04 0.34 3.70
C ALA A 404 -20.37 0.75 5.01
N LEU A 405 -19.25 1.47 4.90
CA LEU A 405 -18.41 1.90 6.01
C LEU A 405 -18.23 3.42 6.01
N SER A 406 -17.96 4.01 7.17
CA SER A 406 -17.34 5.34 7.16
C SER A 406 -15.87 5.25 6.75
N THR A 407 -15.27 6.34 6.26
CA THR A 407 -13.82 6.44 5.99
C THR A 407 -12.98 6.01 7.20
N GLN A 408 -13.44 6.31 8.41
CA GLN A 408 -12.78 5.91 9.66
C GLN A 408 -12.78 4.38 9.86
N HIS A 409 -13.89 3.70 9.55
CA HIS A 409 -14.02 2.25 9.67
C HIS A 409 -13.32 1.51 8.53
N ALA A 410 -13.27 2.09 7.33
CA ALA A 410 -12.58 1.50 6.18
C ALA A 410 -11.08 1.28 6.43
N GLY A 411 -10.43 2.18 7.18
CA GLY A 411 -9.05 2.01 7.63
C GLY A 411 -8.85 0.94 8.72
N ARG A 412 -9.93 0.34 9.21
CA ARG A 412 -10.02 -0.48 10.42
C ARG A 412 -10.76 -1.80 10.20
N VAL A 413 -10.76 -2.26 8.96
CA VAL A 413 -11.28 -3.59 8.57
C VAL A 413 -10.17 -4.62 8.68
N TRP A 414 -10.37 -5.66 9.46
CA TRP A 414 -9.43 -6.74 9.73
C TRP A 414 -9.97 -8.06 9.18
N ILE A 415 -9.22 -8.65 8.24
CA ILE A 415 -9.55 -9.90 7.56
C ILE A 415 -8.52 -10.95 7.98
N ALA A 416 -8.96 -12.16 8.32
CA ALA A 416 -8.07 -13.28 8.55
C ALA A 416 -7.66 -13.87 7.19
N GLU A 417 -6.36 -13.88 6.86
CA GLU A 417 -5.87 -14.34 5.54
C GLU A 417 -5.97 -15.87 5.35
N THR A 418 -6.17 -16.63 6.42
CA THR A 418 -5.99 -18.09 6.45
C THR A 418 -7.27 -18.91 6.58
N ASP A 419 -8.42 -18.27 6.85
CA ASP A 419 -9.70 -18.96 7.04
C ASP A 419 -10.84 -18.24 6.31
N GLU A 420 -11.43 -18.97 5.38
CA GLU A 420 -12.50 -18.52 4.49
C GLU A 420 -13.83 -18.26 5.17
N ASN A 421 -14.06 -18.93 6.29
CA ASN A 421 -15.27 -18.78 7.08
C ASN A 421 -15.02 -17.89 8.30
N ALA A 422 -13.86 -17.24 8.39
CA ALA A 422 -13.62 -16.28 9.45
C ALA A 422 -14.56 -15.07 9.32
N PRO A 423 -15.06 -14.54 10.45
CA PRO A 423 -15.73 -13.26 10.43
C PRO A 423 -14.72 -12.16 10.03
N VAL A 424 -15.23 -11.00 9.67
CA VAL A 424 -14.42 -9.79 9.46
C VAL A 424 -14.66 -8.85 10.63
N LEU A 425 -13.59 -8.35 11.23
CA LEU A 425 -13.69 -7.34 12.27
C LEU A 425 -13.57 -5.95 11.68
N ILE A 426 -14.35 -5.03 12.24
CA ILE A 426 -14.26 -3.62 11.94
C ILE A 426 -14.19 -2.91 13.28
N GLY A 427 -13.01 -2.42 13.65
CA GLY A 427 -12.75 -2.02 15.03
C GLY A 427 -11.38 -1.36 15.23
N PRO A 428 -11.09 -0.90 16.46
CA PRO A 428 -9.89 -0.11 16.75
C PRO A 428 -8.59 -0.83 16.40
N ASP A 429 -7.52 -0.05 16.34
CA ASP A 429 -6.17 -0.47 15.93
C ASP A 429 -5.60 -1.56 16.84
N ASP A 430 -6.09 -1.57 18.07
CA ASP A 430 -5.73 -2.51 19.12
C ASP A 430 -6.41 -3.86 18.95
N VAL A 431 -7.35 -4.06 18.03
CA VAL A 431 -8.03 -5.36 17.79
C VAL A 431 -7.72 -5.86 16.38
N ARG A 432 -7.11 -7.04 16.26
CA ARG A 432 -6.64 -7.58 14.97
C ARG A 432 -6.78 -9.09 14.85
N ALA A 433 -6.97 -9.58 13.62
CA ALA A 433 -6.93 -11.00 13.32
C ALA A 433 -5.51 -11.56 13.53
N HIS A 434 -5.42 -12.72 14.18
CA HIS A 434 -4.22 -13.54 14.34
C HIS A 434 -4.15 -14.55 13.20
N GLU A 435 -2.93 -14.98 12.85
CA GLU A 435 -2.66 -15.89 11.74
C GLU A 435 -3.33 -17.27 11.90
N SER A 436 -3.68 -17.64 13.14
CA SER A 436 -4.42 -18.87 13.45
C SER A 436 -5.94 -18.77 13.30
N GLY A 437 -6.46 -17.66 12.76
CA GLY A 437 -7.91 -17.45 12.53
C GLY A 437 -8.68 -16.93 13.74
N HIS A 438 -8.05 -16.81 14.91
CA HIS A 438 -8.61 -16.09 16.07
C HIS A 438 -8.31 -14.60 15.96
N PHE A 439 -9.02 -13.73 16.68
CA PHE A 439 -8.56 -12.34 16.83
C PHE A 439 -8.03 -12.08 18.24
N VAL A 440 -7.14 -11.10 18.28
CA VAL A 440 -6.29 -10.74 19.40
C VAL A 440 -6.41 -9.25 19.58
N GLY A 441 -6.53 -8.81 20.84
CA GLY A 441 -6.50 -7.40 21.19
C GLY A 441 -5.30 -7.03 22.05
N GLU A 442 -4.63 -5.93 21.74
CA GLU A 442 -3.68 -5.20 22.60
C GLU A 442 -4.45 -4.12 23.36
N PHE A 443 -5.35 -4.53 24.26
CA PHE A 443 -6.20 -3.57 24.96
C PHE A 443 -5.42 -2.82 26.03
N THR A 444 -5.64 -1.50 26.10
CA THR A 444 -5.31 -0.76 27.32
C THR A 444 -6.22 -1.24 28.46
N PRO A 445 -5.72 -1.43 29.70
CA PRO A 445 -6.49 -2.03 30.80
C PRO A 445 -7.78 -1.30 31.18
N ASP A 446 -7.93 -0.02 30.79
CA ASP A 446 -9.00 0.88 31.25
C ASP A 446 -10.00 1.26 30.13
N GLY A 447 -10.10 0.49 29.04
CA GLY A 447 -10.89 0.84 27.86
C GLY A 447 -11.99 -0.15 27.51
N THR A 448 -13.23 0.34 27.34
CA THR A 448 -14.27 -0.38 26.58
C THR A 448 -14.17 0.00 25.10
N HIS A 449 -13.97 -0.99 24.25
CA HIS A 449 -13.81 -0.85 22.81
C HIS A 449 -15.03 -1.38 22.07
N ILE A 450 -15.51 -0.63 21.07
CA ILE A 450 -16.57 -1.10 20.18
C ILE A 450 -15.95 -1.77 18.96
N VAL A 451 -16.36 -3.02 18.71
CA VAL A 451 -15.94 -3.81 17.56
C VAL A 451 -17.19 -4.26 16.82
N HIS A 452 -17.20 -4.12 15.50
CA HIS A 452 -18.24 -4.72 14.66
C HIS A 452 -17.72 -6.03 14.05
N VAL A 453 -18.53 -7.07 14.10
CA VAL A 453 -18.23 -8.41 13.57
C VAL A 453 -19.18 -8.69 12.42
N LEU A 454 -18.63 -8.83 11.22
CA LEU A 454 -19.35 -9.29 10.05
C LEU A 454 -19.13 -10.79 9.88
N TYR A 455 -20.16 -11.57 10.12
CA TYR A 455 -20.13 -13.03 9.99
C TYR A 455 -20.28 -13.46 8.52
N PRO A 456 -19.84 -14.68 8.14
CA PRO A 456 -19.96 -15.18 6.78
C PRO A 456 -21.39 -15.20 6.22
N ASP A 457 -22.40 -15.36 7.07
CA ASP A 457 -23.81 -15.32 6.69
C ASP A 457 -24.33 -13.90 6.38
N GLY A 458 -23.50 -12.88 6.59
CA GLY A 458 -23.82 -11.47 6.37
C GLY A 458 -24.41 -10.77 7.59
N THR A 459 -24.51 -11.48 8.71
CA THR A 459 -24.92 -10.90 9.99
C THR A 459 -23.84 -9.91 10.46
N LEU A 460 -24.24 -8.68 10.76
CA LEU A 460 -23.38 -7.66 11.35
C LEU A 460 -23.77 -7.47 12.82
N SER A 461 -22.86 -7.80 13.73
CA SER A 461 -23.04 -7.61 15.17
C SER A 461 -22.12 -6.50 15.68
N GLN A 462 -22.56 -5.78 16.70
CA GLN A 462 -21.73 -4.85 17.46
C GLN A 462 -21.43 -5.46 18.83
N LEU A 463 -20.15 -5.57 19.15
CA LEU A 463 -19.66 -6.08 20.42
C LEU A 463 -18.98 -4.95 21.19
N SER A 464 -19.20 -4.95 22.49
CA SER A 464 -18.48 -4.14 23.45
C SER A 464 -17.43 -5.04 24.09
N VAL A 465 -16.16 -4.68 23.95
CA VAL A 465 -15.03 -5.49 24.37
C VAL A 465 -14.25 -4.74 25.44
N ASP A 466 -14.05 -5.38 26.59
CA ASP A 466 -13.17 -4.93 27.66
C ASP A 466 -11.94 -5.85 27.69
N ALA A 467 -10.77 -5.30 28.02
CA ALA A 467 -9.52 -6.04 28.20
C ALA A 467 -9.64 -7.24 29.16
N ASN A 468 -10.62 -7.20 30.07
CA ASN A 468 -10.85 -8.20 31.12
C ASN A 468 -12.01 -9.16 30.85
N ASP A 469 -12.68 -9.09 29.69
CA ASP A 469 -13.93 -9.82 29.45
C ASP A 469 -13.76 -11.11 28.63
N ASP A 470 -14.22 -12.23 29.20
CA ASP A 470 -14.37 -13.55 28.57
C ASP A 470 -15.36 -13.55 27.37
N SER A 471 -16.07 -12.45 27.12
CA SER A 471 -16.93 -12.26 25.94
C SER A 471 -16.17 -12.37 24.62
N LEU A 472 -14.84 -12.16 24.64
CA LEU A 472 -13.93 -12.43 23.54
C LEU A 472 -13.94 -13.92 23.11
N VAL A 473 -13.91 -14.84 24.08
CA VAL A 473 -13.86 -16.29 23.82
C VAL A 473 -15.14 -16.79 23.14
N ARG A 474 -16.29 -16.15 23.42
CA ARG A 474 -17.58 -16.50 22.77
C ARG A 474 -17.67 -16.08 21.30
N ALA A 475 -16.82 -15.14 20.87
CA ALA A 475 -16.69 -14.71 19.47
C ALA A 475 -15.49 -15.33 18.75
N GLY A 476 -14.83 -16.34 19.35
CA GLY A 476 -13.65 -17.00 18.78
C GLY A 476 -12.33 -16.24 18.96
N LEU A 477 -12.26 -15.31 19.92
CA LEU A 477 -11.14 -14.44 20.21
C LEU A 477 -10.34 -15.01 21.39
N SER A 478 -9.02 -15.14 21.27
CA SER A 478 -8.15 -15.57 22.38
C SER A 478 -7.28 -14.40 22.83
N PRO A 479 -7.19 -14.09 24.13
CA PRO A 479 -6.22 -13.13 24.63
C PRO A 479 -4.80 -13.66 24.38
N LEU A 480 -3.91 -12.82 23.83
CA LEU A 480 -2.47 -13.11 23.88
C LEU A 480 -1.99 -13.01 25.33
N PRO A 481 -0.95 -13.77 25.75
CA PRO A 481 -0.25 -13.48 26.98
C PRO A 481 0.35 -12.06 26.92
N PRO A 482 0.41 -11.34 28.06
CA PRO A 482 0.87 -9.96 28.08
C PRO A 482 2.33 -9.87 27.63
N SER A 483 2.58 -9.20 26.50
CA SER A 483 3.92 -8.81 26.08
C SER A 483 4.08 -7.31 26.25
N LEU A 484 4.45 -6.91 27.47
CA LEU A 484 5.47 -5.93 27.86
C LEU A 484 5.17 -5.40 29.28
N PRO A 485 6.17 -5.35 30.19
CA PRO A 485 6.03 -4.64 31.46
C PRO A 485 5.88 -3.13 31.19
N SER A 486 4.91 -2.51 31.87
CA SER A 486 4.79 -1.06 32.02
C SER A 486 6.10 -0.48 32.58
N GLY A 487 6.91 0.18 31.75
CA GLY A 487 8.20 0.69 32.20
C GLY A 487 9.02 1.44 31.16
N PHE A 488 8.42 2.33 30.36
CA PHE A 488 9.18 3.30 29.54
C PHE A 488 8.52 4.67 29.53
N ALA A 489 8.19 5.16 30.73
CA ALA A 489 7.84 6.55 30.96
C ALA A 489 8.65 7.06 32.14
N GLU A 490 9.99 7.01 32.04
CA GLU A 490 10.90 7.84 32.83
C GLU A 490 12.35 7.56 32.40
N GLY A 491 13.04 8.58 31.89
CA GLY A 491 14.50 8.57 31.77
C GLY A 491 15.05 8.97 30.42
N ARG A 492 15.18 10.28 30.18
CA ARG A 492 16.48 10.97 29.98
C ARG A 492 16.24 12.46 29.77
N GLY A 493 16.17 13.18 30.88
CA GLY A 493 16.66 14.54 30.94
C GLY A 493 18.10 14.50 31.42
N SER A 494 19.03 14.87 30.54
CA SER A 494 20.28 15.63 30.77
C SER A 494 21.19 15.47 29.55
#